data_AF-A0A820MLK5-F1
#
_entry.id   AF-A0A820MLK5-F1
#
_cell.length_a   1.000
_cell.length_b   1.000
_cell.length_c   1.000
_cell.angle_alpha   90.00
_cell.angle_beta   90.00
_cell.angle_gamma   90.00
#
_symmetry.space_group_name_H-M   'P 1'
#
loop_
_entity.id
_entity.type
_entity.pdbx_description
1 polymer ?
#
loop_
_entity_poly.entity_id
_entity_poly.type
_entity_poly.pdbx_seq_one_letter_code
_entity_poly.pdbx_strand_id
1 'polypeptide(L)'
;EYLASIFGTEQDKVNCSFYFKIGACRHGERCSRVHNKPTFSQTVLLKNLYLNPNNTSIIKPDTGLVEQYHGNQYSEEEVQKHF
;
A
#
# COMPACT_ATOMS: atom_id res chain seq x y z
N GLU A 1 30.80 -8.49 -2.18
CA GLU A 1 30.08 -7.74 -1.12
C GLU A 1 29.26 -6.57 -1.65
N TYR A 2 29.80 -5.71 -2.53
CA TYR A 2 29.10 -4.55 -3.10
C TYR A 2 27.71 -4.83 -3.71
N LEU A 3 27.55 -5.94 -4.46
CA LEU A 3 26.25 -6.28 -5.05
C LEU A 3 25.19 -6.65 -3.99
N ALA A 4 25.62 -7.27 -2.89
CA ALA A 4 24.73 -7.63 -1.79
C ALA A 4 24.23 -6.39 -1.02
N SER A 5 25.02 -5.31 -0.98
CA SER A 5 24.58 -4.03 -0.39
C SER A 5 23.58 -3.26 -1.26
N ILE A 6 23.47 -3.59 -2.55
CA ILE A 6 22.57 -2.90 -3.47
C ILE A 6 21.20 -3.57 -3.50
N PHE A 7 21.17 -4.90 -3.58
CA PHE A 7 19.93 -5.64 -3.81
C PHE A 7 18.88 -5.40 -2.70
N GLY A 8 17.65 -5.04 -3.10
CA GLY A 8 16.55 -4.78 -2.18
C GLY A 8 16.66 -3.48 -1.38
N THR A 9 17.68 -2.65 -1.64
CA THR A 9 17.84 -1.33 -1.02
C THR A 9 17.48 -0.21 -2.00
N GLU A 10 17.46 1.04 -1.53
CA GLU A 10 17.19 2.20 -2.39
C GLU A 10 18.32 2.50 -3.38
N GLN A 11 19.49 1.89 -3.18
CA GLN A 11 20.61 1.98 -4.12
C GLN A 11 20.33 1.13 -5.38
N ASP A 12 19.41 0.16 -5.30
CA ASP A 12 18.94 -0.58 -6.47
C ASP A 12 18.10 0.36 -7.37
N LYS A 13 18.66 0.66 -8.53
CA LYS A 13 18.00 1.49 -9.54
C LYS A 13 17.09 0.69 -10.47
N VAL A 14 17.20 -0.65 -10.47
CA VAL A 14 16.44 -1.56 -11.33
C VAL A 14 15.19 -2.04 -10.61
N ASN A 15 15.34 -2.57 -9.39
CA ASN A 15 14.23 -3.12 -8.62
C ASN A 15 13.66 -2.08 -7.66
N CYS A 16 12.34 -2.08 -7.50
CA CYS A 16 11.69 -1.20 -6.55
C CYS A 16 11.91 -1.68 -5.12
N SER A 17 12.68 -0.93 -4.33
CA SER A 17 12.94 -1.23 -2.92
C SER A 17 11.67 -1.31 -2.06
N PHE A 18 10.67 -0.46 -2.33
CA PHE A 18 9.38 -0.47 -1.63
C PHE A 18 8.59 -1.75 -1.91
N TYR A 19 8.44 -2.10 -3.19
CA TYR A 19 7.73 -3.33 -3.54
C TYR A 19 8.46 -4.57 -3.01
N PHE A 20 9.80 -4.61 -3.12
CA PHE A 20 10.59 -5.75 -2.68
C PHE A 20 10.49 -5.97 -1.16
N LYS A 21 10.62 -4.90 -0.36
CA LYS A 21 10.59 -5.02 1.11
C LYS A 21 9.18 -5.09 1.70
N ILE A 22 8.23 -4.33 1.15
CA ILE A 22 6.90 -4.11 1.74
C ILE A 22 5.80 -4.89 0.99
N GLY A 23 6.05 -5.31 -0.26
CA GLY A 23 5.06 -5.95 -1.12
C GLY A 23 4.08 -4.97 -1.79
N ALA A 24 4.26 -3.66 -1.58
CA ALA A 24 3.43 -2.60 -2.16
C ALA A 24 4.27 -1.37 -2.54
N CYS A 25 3.82 -0.64 -3.55
CA CYS A 25 4.44 0.60 -4.02
C CYS A 25 3.36 1.61 -4.39
N ARG A 26 3.52 2.88 -3.97
CA ARG A 26 2.56 3.96 -4.23
C ARG A 26 2.32 4.25 -5.71
N HIS A 27 3.30 3.92 -6.56
CA HIS A 27 3.19 4.11 -8.01
C HIS A 27 2.45 2.98 -8.72
N GLY A 28 2.19 1.86 -8.02
CA GLY A 28 1.55 0.68 -8.61
C GLY A 28 2.27 0.21 -9.87
N GLU A 29 1.51 -0.18 -10.89
CA GLU A 29 2.03 -0.62 -12.19
C GLU A 29 2.74 0.50 -12.98
N ARG A 30 2.57 1.77 -12.59
CA ARG A 30 3.27 2.91 -13.21
C ARG A 30 4.64 3.16 -12.61
N CYS A 31 5.10 2.33 -11.67
CA CYS A 31 6.44 2.48 -11.13
C CYS A 31 7.48 2.33 -12.25
N SER A 32 8.49 3.21 -12.27
CA SER A 32 9.60 3.12 -13.23
C SER A 32 10.59 2.00 -12.91
N ARG A 33 10.52 1.43 -11.70
CA ARG A 33 11.35 0.31 -11.25
C ARG A 33 10.55 -0.99 -11.28
N VAL A 34 11.24 -2.11 -11.39
CA VAL A 34 10.64 -3.45 -11.54
C VAL A 34 10.00 -3.92 -10.23
N HIS A 35 8.79 -4.48 -10.35
CA HIS A 35 8.06 -5.17 -9.29
C HIS A 35 8.08 -6.69 -9.51
N ASN A 36 9.04 -7.39 -8.92
CA ASN A 36 9.16 -8.84 -9.05
C ASN A 36 8.15 -9.55 -8.16
N LYS A 37 7.04 -10.05 -8.73
CA LYS A 37 6.06 -10.86 -8.00
C LYS A 37 6.56 -12.31 -7.89
N PRO A 38 6.76 -12.86 -6.68
CA PRO A 38 7.26 -14.21 -6.54
C PRO A 38 6.19 -15.23 -6.97
N THR A 39 6.59 -16.31 -7.63
CA THR A 39 5.69 -17.40 -8.06
C THR A 39 5.28 -18.30 -6.88
N PHE A 40 6.12 -18.36 -5.85
CA PHE A 40 5.84 -19.01 -4.57
C PHE A 40 6.28 -18.09 -3.43
N SER A 41 5.52 -18.05 -2.34
CA SER A 41 5.87 -17.25 -1.16
C SER A 41 5.18 -17.84 0.06
N GLN A 42 5.85 -17.75 1.22
CA GLN A 42 5.24 -18.09 2.51
C GLN A 42 4.31 -16.98 3.00
N THR A 43 4.46 -15.76 2.48
CA THR A 43 3.67 -14.58 2.85
C THR A 43 2.73 -14.20 1.72
N VAL A 44 1.47 -13.93 2.07
CA VAL A 44 0.42 -13.45 1.14
C VAL A 44 -0.01 -12.04 1.48
N LEU A 45 -0.38 -11.26 0.45
CA LEU A 45 -0.93 -9.92 0.60
C LEU A 45 -2.40 -9.91 0.16
N LEU A 46 -3.30 -9.58 1.10
CA LEU A 46 -4.71 -9.34 0.83
C LEU A 46 -4.96 -7.84 0.80
N LYS A 47 -4.97 -7.26 -0.40
CA LYS A 47 -5.16 -5.81 -0.61
C LYS A 47 -6.56 -5.40 -0.16
N ASN A 48 -6.66 -4.31 0.59
CA ASN A 48 -7.92 -3.72 1.02
C ASN A 48 -8.83 -4.68 1.80
N LEU A 49 -8.25 -5.64 2.55
CA LEU A 49 -9.03 -6.62 3.32
C LEU A 49 -9.74 -5.99 4.52
N TYR A 50 -9.02 -5.15 5.26
CA TYR A 50 -9.57 -4.45 6.41
C TYR A 50 -10.09 -3.09 5.97
N LEU A 51 -11.40 -2.90 6.10
CA LEU A 51 -12.05 -1.62 5.94
C LEU A 51 -12.22 -1.00 7.32
N ASN A 52 -11.56 0.13 7.57
CA ASN A 52 -11.69 0.83 8.84
C ASN A 52 -13.14 1.32 9.00
N PRO A 53 -13.86 0.95 10.08
CA PRO A 53 -15.24 1.39 10.34
C PRO A 53 -15.43 2.91 10.32
N ASN A 54 -14.40 3.68 10.69
CA ASN A 54 -14.42 5.14 10.65
C ASN A 54 -14.37 5.70 9.22
N ASN A 55 -13.88 4.90 8.27
CA ASN A 55 -13.76 5.24 6.85
C ASN A 55 -14.80 4.53 5.99
N THR A 56 -15.58 3.60 6.56
CA THR A 56 -16.67 2.95 5.83
C THR A 56 -17.88 3.86 5.80
N SER A 57 -18.19 4.34 4.61
CA SER A 57 -19.55 4.72 4.24
C SER A 57 -20.53 3.62 4.63
N ILE A 58 -21.46 3.91 5.55
CA ILE A 58 -22.57 3.00 5.85
C ILE A 58 -23.41 2.90 4.58
N ILE A 59 -23.58 1.69 4.06
CA ILE A 59 -24.57 1.43 3.00
C ILE A 59 -25.93 1.67 3.64
N LYS A 60 -26.65 2.69 3.18
CA LYS A 60 -28.00 2.93 3.66
C LYS A 60 -28.90 1.77 3.18
N PRO A 61 -29.54 1.03 4.11
CA PRO A 61 -30.26 -0.20 3.78
C PRO A 61 -31.50 0.02 2.90
N ASP A 62 -31.98 1.26 2.79
CA ASP A 62 -33.17 1.65 2.03
C ASP A 62 -32.88 2.04 0.58
N THR A 63 -31.68 2.56 0.30
CA THR A 63 -31.33 3.20 -0.96
C THR A 63 -30.22 2.48 -1.71
N GLY A 64 -29.46 1.60 -1.04
CA GLY A 64 -28.29 0.94 -1.62
C GLY A 64 -27.17 1.91 -2.03
N LEU A 65 -27.30 3.18 -1.64
CA LEU A 65 -26.33 4.23 -1.92
C LEU A 65 -25.26 4.24 -0.82
N VAL A 66 -24.03 4.46 -1.29
CA VAL A 66 -22.84 4.62 -0.45
C VAL A 66 -22.85 6.05 0.09
N GLU A 67 -23.22 6.26 1.36
CA GLU A 67 -23.05 7.57 1.98
C GLU A 67 -21.58 7.73 2.38
N GLN A 68 -20.79 8.36 1.51
CA GLN A 68 -19.40 8.67 1.77
C GLN A 68 -19.29 9.63 2.97
N TYR A 69 -19.18 9.08 4.17
CA TYR A 69 -18.61 9.83 5.28
C TYR A 69 -17.14 10.05 4.95
N HIS A 70 -16.82 11.21 4.39
CA HIS A 70 -15.47 11.75 4.33
C HIS A 70 -15.04 12.11 5.76
N GLY A 71 -14.75 11.08 6.55
CA GLY A 71 -14.44 11.19 7.97
C GLY A 71 -13.02 10.74 8.28
N ASN A 72 -12.02 11.14 7.48
CA ASN A 72 -10.67 11.16 8.04
C ASN A 72 -10.71 12.25 9.13
N GLN A 73 -10.91 11.85 10.38
CA GLN A 73 -10.90 12.75 11.54
C GLN A 73 -9.52 13.40 11.77
N TYR A 74 -8.53 12.95 11.01
CA TYR A 74 -7.15 13.38 11.06
C TYR A 74 -6.78 14.03 9.73
N SER A 75 -6.24 15.23 9.82
CA SER A 75 -5.56 15.92 8.73
C SER A 75 -4.43 15.04 8.18
N GLU A 76 -4.07 15.24 6.91
CA GLU A 76 -2.92 14.55 6.30
C GLU A 76 -1.64 14.74 7.13
N GLU A 77 -1.50 15.91 7.76
CA GLU A 77 -0.40 16.26 8.67
C GLU A 77 -0.37 15.39 9.93
N GLU A 78 -1.53 15.08 10.51
CA GLU A 78 -1.63 14.21 11.70
C GLU A 78 -1.36 12.75 11.38
N VAL A 79 -1.83 12.28 10.22
CA VAL A 79 -1.51 10.93 9.73
C VAL A 79 0.00 10.79 9.50
N GLN A 80 0.65 11.82 8.96
CA GLN A 80 2.07 11.81 8.68
C GLN A 80 2.97 11.87 9.93
N LYS A 81 2.46 12.36 11.06
CA LYS A 81 3.18 12.34 12.37
C LYS A 81 3.18 10.97 13.05
N HIS A 82 2.30 10.07 12.63
CA HIS A 82 2.16 8.73 13.22
C HIS A 82 3.00 7.65 12.51
N PHE A 83 3.72 8.01 11.46
CA PHE A 83 4.72 7.20 10.75
C PHE A 83 6.11 7.79 10.91
#